data_AF-A0A2D4NPH6-F1
#
_entry.id   AF-A0A2D4NPH6-F1
#
_cell.length_a   1.000
_cell.length_b   1.000
_cell.length_c   1.000
_cell.angle_alpha   90.00
_cell.angle_beta   90.00
_cell.angle_gamma   90.00
#
_symmetry.space_group_name_H-M   'P 1'
#
loop_
_entity.id
_entity.type
_entity.pdbx_description
1 polymer ?
#
loop_
_entity_poly.entity_id
_entity_poly.type
_entity_poly.pdbx_seq_one_letter_code
_entity_poly.pdbx_strand_id
1 'polypeptide(L)'
;MALKMVKGSIDRMFDKNLQDLVRGIRNHKEDEAKYISQCIDEIKQELKQDNIAVKANAVCKLTYLQMLGYDISWAAFNIIEVMSASKFTFKRIGYLAASQCFHEGTDVIMLTTNQIRKDLSSPNQYDTGVALTGLSCFVTPDLARDLANDIMTLVSSWRVAIHITCIVHSEQTS
;
A
#
# COMPACT_ATOMS: atom_id res chain seq x y z
N MET A 1 -14.25 -26.43 25.67
CA MET A 1 -12.81 -26.05 25.70
C MET A 1 -12.21 -25.78 24.32
N ALA A 2 -12.59 -26.50 23.25
CA ALA A 2 -12.08 -26.26 21.89
C ALA A 2 -12.33 -24.84 21.35
N LEU A 3 -13.51 -24.25 21.58
CA LEU A 3 -13.83 -22.89 21.14
C LEU A 3 -12.93 -21.80 21.75
N LYS A 4 -12.39 -22.02 22.96
CA LYS A 4 -11.49 -21.08 23.64
C LYS A 4 -10.06 -21.14 23.06
N MET A 5 -9.63 -22.33 22.62
CA MET A 5 -8.35 -22.54 21.92
C MET A 5 -8.37 -21.98 20.49
N VAL A 6 -9.49 -22.13 19.79
CA VAL A 6 -9.71 -21.52 18.47
C VAL A 6 -9.73 -20.00 18.59
N LYS A 7 -10.44 -19.45 19.58
CA LYS A 7 -10.46 -18.00 19.85
C LYS A 7 -9.07 -17.46 20.20
N GLY A 8 -8.30 -18.18 21.03
CA GLY A 8 -6.91 -17.83 21.34
C GLY A 8 -5.92 -17.97 20.18
N SER A 9 -6.16 -18.87 19.23
CA SER A 9 -5.34 -18.98 18.01
C SER A 9 -5.69 -17.89 17.00
N ILE A 10 -6.97 -17.54 16.90
CA ILE A 10 -7.49 -16.43 16.09
C ILE A 10 -6.99 -15.09 16.64
N ASP A 11 -7.09 -14.86 17.95
CA ASP A 11 -6.55 -13.65 18.60
C ASP A 11 -5.02 -13.57 18.44
N ARG A 12 -4.29 -14.70 18.52
CA ARG A 12 -2.85 -14.73 18.21
C ARG A 12 -2.52 -14.57 16.72
N MET A 13 -3.42 -14.93 15.80
CA MET A 13 -3.23 -14.68 14.36
C MET A 13 -3.30 -13.18 14.07
N PHE A 14 -4.27 -12.48 14.67
CA PHE A 14 -4.48 -11.04 14.47
C PHE A 14 -3.43 -10.15 15.14
N ASP A 15 -2.69 -10.70 16.10
CA ASP A 15 -1.62 -9.99 16.83
C ASP A 15 -0.22 -10.21 16.24
N LYS A 16 -0.07 -11.09 15.23
CA LYS A 16 1.21 -11.24 14.54
C LYS A 16 1.48 -9.97 13.75
N ASN A 17 2.40 -9.16 14.26
CA ASN A 17 2.81 -7.95 13.58
C ASN A 17 3.78 -8.31 12.44
N LEU A 18 4.13 -7.35 11.58
CA LEU A 18 5.10 -7.58 10.49
C LEU A 18 6.41 -8.23 11.02
N GLN A 19 6.85 -7.82 12.21
CA GLN A 19 8.05 -8.37 12.85
C GLN A 19 7.95 -9.88 13.13
N ASP A 20 6.76 -10.37 13.50
CA ASP A 20 6.55 -11.79 13.77
C ASP A 20 6.56 -12.62 12.49
N LEU A 21 6.03 -12.07 11.38
CA LEU A 21 6.16 -12.68 10.05
C LEU A 21 7.63 -12.82 9.64
N VAL A 22 8.41 -11.75 9.78
CA VAL A 22 9.85 -11.75 9.44
C VAL A 22 10.61 -12.76 10.31
N ARG A 23 10.32 -12.81 11.61
CA ARG A 23 10.93 -13.79 12.53
C ARG A 23 10.51 -15.21 12.19
N GLY A 24 9.24 -15.43 11.84
CA GLY A 24 8.70 -16.71 11.40
C GLY A 24 9.42 -17.25 10.17
N ILE A 25 9.53 -16.42 9.12
CA ILE A 25 10.26 -16.76 7.89
C ILE A 25 11.71 -17.13 8.21
N ARG A 26 12.40 -16.33 9.03
CA ARG A 26 13.80 -16.58 9.39
C ARG A 26 14.01 -17.88 10.17
N ASN A 27 13.02 -18.31 10.96
CA ASN A 27 13.09 -19.53 11.76
C ASN A 27 12.75 -20.79 10.95
N HIS A 28 12.02 -20.65 9.84
CA HIS A 28 11.57 -21.76 8.99
C HIS A 28 12.35 -21.83 7.67
N LYS A 29 13.69 -21.83 7.71
CA LYS A 29 14.52 -21.83 6.50
C LYS A 29 14.36 -23.06 5.60
N GLU A 30 14.05 -24.22 6.17
CA GLU A 30 13.92 -25.48 5.40
C GLU A 30 12.53 -25.63 4.74
N ASP A 31 11.50 -24.94 5.26
CA ASP A 31 10.10 -25.02 4.79
C ASP A 31 9.51 -23.61 4.52
N GLU A 32 10.36 -22.68 4.10
CA GLU A 32 10.00 -21.25 3.94
C GLU A 32 8.80 -21.06 3.00
N ALA A 33 8.79 -21.75 1.86
CA ALA A 33 7.72 -21.66 0.88
C ALA A 33 6.35 -22.12 1.44
N LYS A 34 6.33 -23.18 2.28
CA LYS A 34 5.09 -23.66 2.92
C LYS A 34 4.60 -22.67 3.96
N TYR A 35 5.51 -22.13 4.76
CA TYR A 35 5.19 -21.13 5.78
C TYR A 35 4.63 -19.85 5.15
N ILE A 36 5.27 -19.35 4.09
CA ILE A 36 4.78 -18.16 3.36
C ILE A 36 3.40 -18.41 2.75
N SER A 37 3.19 -19.59 2.15
CA SER A 37 1.86 -19.95 1.62
C SER A 37 0.79 -19.92 2.71
N GLN A 38 1.08 -20.46 3.89
CA GLN A 38 0.19 -20.38 5.04
C GLN A 38 -0.06 -18.92 5.45
N CYS A 39 1.00 -18.10 5.55
CA CYS A 39 0.86 -16.68 5.89
C CYS A 39 0.02 -15.90 4.87
N ILE A 40 0.14 -16.18 3.57
CA ILE A 40 -0.69 -15.57 2.53
C ILE A 40 -2.17 -15.91 2.76
N ASP A 41 -2.49 -17.15 3.12
CA ASP A 41 -3.87 -17.55 3.41
C ASP A 41 -4.41 -16.90 4.69
N GLU A 42 -3.57 -16.72 5.72
CA GLU A 42 -3.90 -15.94 6.91
C GLU A 42 -4.20 -14.48 6.55
N ILE A 43 -3.36 -13.85 5.72
CA ILE A 43 -3.53 -12.46 5.24
C ILE A 43 -4.83 -12.31 4.43
N LYS A 44 -5.17 -13.28 3.56
CA LYS A 44 -6.43 -13.26 2.81
C LYS A 44 -7.65 -13.25 3.72
N GLN A 45 -7.57 -13.89 4.90
CA GLN A 45 -8.64 -13.85 5.90
C GLN A 45 -8.69 -12.49 6.60
N GLU A 46 -7.53 -11.91 6.94
CA GLU A 46 -7.42 -10.57 7.54
C GLU A 46 -8.00 -9.48 6.61
N LEU A 47 -7.76 -9.57 5.31
CA LEU A 47 -8.25 -8.60 4.32
C LEU A 47 -9.79 -8.61 4.16
N LYS A 48 -10.46 -9.71 4.52
CA LYS A 48 -11.93 -9.81 4.47
C LYS A 48 -12.63 -9.10 5.64
N GLN A 49 -11.90 -8.68 6.66
CA GLN A 49 -12.48 -7.99 7.81
C GLN A 49 -12.76 -6.53 7.51
N ASP A 50 -13.81 -5.95 8.10
CA ASP A 50 -14.13 -4.53 7.91
C ASP A 50 -13.19 -3.56 8.65
N ASN A 51 -12.34 -4.05 9.55
CA ASN A 51 -11.46 -3.19 10.33
C ASN A 51 -10.24 -2.73 9.51
N ILE A 52 -10.21 -1.43 9.20
CA ILE A 52 -9.12 -0.80 8.44
C ILE A 52 -7.74 -0.98 9.06
N ALA A 53 -7.63 -1.08 10.40
CA ALA A 53 -6.35 -1.28 11.07
C ALA A 53 -5.79 -2.69 10.79
N VAL A 54 -6.69 -3.69 10.74
CA VAL A 54 -6.32 -5.07 10.38
C VAL A 54 -5.94 -5.14 8.90
N LYS A 55 -6.71 -4.50 8.02
CA LYS A 55 -6.36 -4.41 6.60
C LYS A 55 -5.00 -3.73 6.38
N ALA A 56 -4.72 -2.64 7.09
CA ALA A 56 -3.45 -1.93 6.97
C ALA A 56 -2.26 -2.81 7.42
N ASN A 57 -2.42 -3.58 8.51
CA ASN A 57 -1.40 -4.54 8.94
C ASN A 57 -1.21 -5.66 7.92
N ALA A 58 -2.31 -6.19 7.36
CA ALA A 58 -2.28 -7.22 6.32
C ALA A 58 -1.58 -6.72 5.04
N VAL A 59 -1.87 -5.50 4.60
CA VAL A 59 -1.19 -4.84 3.47
C VAL A 59 0.29 -4.66 3.77
N CYS A 60 0.67 -4.25 4.99
CA CYS A 60 2.06 -4.12 5.39
C CYS A 60 2.83 -5.45 5.30
N LYS A 61 2.19 -6.56 5.72
CA LYS A 61 2.74 -7.92 5.55
C LYS A 61 2.91 -8.27 4.08
N LEU A 62 1.93 -7.94 3.22
CA LEU A 62 2.02 -8.17 1.77
C LEU A 62 3.13 -7.36 1.12
N THR A 63 3.32 -6.10 1.50
CA THR A 63 4.44 -5.28 1.01
C THR A 63 5.78 -5.96 1.26
N TYR A 64 5.96 -6.59 2.43
CA TYR A 64 7.18 -7.35 2.70
C TYR A 64 7.30 -8.61 1.83
N LEU A 65 6.20 -9.35 1.61
CA LEU A 65 6.21 -10.52 0.72
C LEU A 65 6.51 -10.13 -0.74
N GLN A 66 6.02 -8.98 -1.20
CA GLN A 66 6.36 -8.43 -2.51
C GLN A 66 7.86 -8.14 -2.62
N MET A 67 8.51 -7.61 -1.56
CA MET A 67 9.96 -7.44 -1.53
C MET A 67 10.74 -8.76 -1.61
N LEU A 68 10.15 -9.88 -1.18
CA LEU A 68 10.70 -11.23 -1.35
C LEU A 68 10.42 -11.83 -2.74
N GLY A 69 9.66 -11.14 -3.59
CA GLY A 69 9.33 -11.56 -4.96
C GLY A 69 8.01 -12.31 -5.12
N TYR A 70 7.15 -12.33 -4.11
CA TYR A 70 5.81 -12.93 -4.22
C TYR A 70 4.81 -11.95 -4.82
N ASP A 71 3.99 -12.39 -5.78
CA ASP A 71 2.96 -11.56 -6.39
C ASP A 71 1.83 -11.20 -5.41
N ILE A 72 1.57 -9.89 -5.27
CA ILE A 72 0.47 -9.33 -4.47
C ILE A 72 -0.60 -8.62 -5.29
N SER A 73 -0.57 -8.71 -6.63
CA SER A 73 -1.49 -8.01 -7.54
C SER A 73 -2.97 -8.26 -7.22
N TRP A 74 -3.30 -9.45 -6.73
CA TRP A 74 -4.65 -9.82 -6.28
C TRP A 74 -5.18 -8.97 -5.11
N ALA A 75 -4.32 -8.28 -4.36
CA ALA A 75 -4.67 -7.43 -3.23
C ALA A 75 -4.85 -5.95 -3.61
N ALA A 76 -4.74 -5.58 -4.89
CA ALA A 76 -4.77 -4.19 -5.35
C ALA A 76 -5.97 -3.38 -4.82
N PHE A 77 -7.17 -3.97 -4.81
CA PHE A 77 -8.36 -3.29 -4.29
C PHE A 77 -8.25 -2.97 -2.78
N ASN A 78 -7.75 -3.91 -1.99
CA ASN A 78 -7.54 -3.70 -0.55
C ASN A 78 -6.48 -2.63 -0.27
N ILE A 79 -5.46 -2.53 -1.14
CA ILE A 79 -4.45 -1.47 -1.06
C ILE A 79 -5.10 -0.10 -1.25
N ILE A 80 -5.97 0.06 -2.25
CA ILE A 80 -6.70 1.33 -2.49
C ILE A 80 -7.60 1.67 -1.30
N GLU A 81 -8.27 0.67 -0.73
CA GLU A 81 -9.10 0.88 0.46
C GLU A 81 -8.27 1.42 1.62
N VAL A 82 -7.08 0.86 1.87
CA VAL A 82 -6.13 1.36 2.88
C VAL A 82 -5.59 2.75 2.53
N MET A 83 -5.36 3.07 1.24
CA MET A 83 -5.01 4.43 0.80
C MET A 83 -6.11 5.44 1.11
N SER A 84 -7.39 5.03 1.05
CA SER A 84 -8.53 5.89 1.34
C SER A 84 -8.75 6.17 2.83
N ALA A 85 -7.99 5.51 3.72
CA ALA A 85 -8.12 5.66 5.16
C ALA A 85 -7.90 7.12 5.62
N SER A 86 -8.65 7.53 6.64
CA SER A 86 -8.54 8.87 7.24
C SER A 86 -7.25 9.08 8.05
N LYS A 87 -6.68 7.98 8.59
CA LYS A 87 -5.45 8.04 9.38
C LYS A 87 -4.23 8.01 8.47
N PHE A 88 -3.39 9.04 8.57
CA PHE A 88 -2.16 9.18 7.79
C PHE A 88 -1.25 7.94 7.83
N THR A 89 -1.12 7.29 8.98
CA THR A 89 -0.30 6.07 9.14
C THR A 89 -0.72 4.95 8.18
N PHE A 90 -2.03 4.72 8.03
CA PHE A 90 -2.56 3.69 7.15
C PHE A 90 -2.48 4.12 5.69
N LYS A 91 -2.82 5.38 5.40
CA LYS A 91 -2.68 5.97 4.07
C LYS A 91 -1.24 5.81 3.54
N ARG A 92 -0.23 6.10 4.36
CA ARG A 92 1.19 5.93 4.00
C ARG A 92 1.57 4.48 3.69
N ILE A 93 1.04 3.51 4.43
CA ILE A 93 1.23 2.07 4.13
C ILE A 93 0.59 1.73 2.78
N GLY A 94 -0.62 2.21 2.52
CA GLY A 94 -1.32 2.01 1.25
C GLY A 94 -0.53 2.56 0.06
N TYR A 95 -0.05 3.80 0.14
CA TYR A 95 0.76 4.40 -0.93
C TYR A 95 2.09 3.68 -1.18
N LEU A 96 2.73 3.16 -0.12
CA LEU A 96 3.94 2.34 -0.26
C LEU A 96 3.65 0.98 -0.93
N ALA A 97 2.53 0.34 -0.60
CA ALA A 97 2.13 -0.90 -1.24
C ALA A 97 1.76 -0.66 -2.71
N ALA A 98 1.03 0.42 -3.00
CA ALA A 98 0.69 0.84 -4.35
C ALA A 98 1.95 1.09 -5.20
N SER A 99 2.98 1.75 -4.65
CA SER A 99 4.22 2.00 -5.38
C SER A 99 5.01 0.75 -5.77
N GLN A 100 4.73 -0.40 -5.16
CA GLN A 100 5.40 -1.66 -5.49
C GLN A 100 4.55 -2.59 -6.38
N CYS A 101 3.22 -2.43 -6.33
CA CYS A 101 2.27 -3.36 -6.92
C CYS A 101 1.54 -2.80 -8.14
N PHE A 102 1.37 -1.47 -8.24
CA PHE A 102 0.59 -0.88 -9.33
C PHE A 102 1.44 -0.77 -10.58
N HIS A 103 0.91 -1.33 -11.67
CA HIS A 103 1.54 -1.35 -12.98
C HIS A 103 0.50 -0.93 -14.04
N GLU A 104 0.93 -0.68 -15.28
CA GLU A 104 0.05 -0.25 -16.38
C GLU A 104 -1.11 -1.23 -16.65
N GLY A 105 -0.94 -2.52 -16.31
CA GLY A 105 -1.97 -3.56 -16.45
C GLY A 105 -2.90 -3.73 -15.24
N THR A 106 -2.84 -2.87 -14.23
CA THR A 106 -3.69 -3.00 -13.03
C THR A 106 -5.09 -2.44 -13.34
N ASP A 107 -6.14 -3.29 -13.30
CA ASP A 107 -7.55 -2.94 -13.59
C ASP A 107 -8.17 -1.86 -12.68
N VAL A 108 -7.39 -1.32 -11.74
CA VAL A 108 -7.85 -0.46 -10.65
C VAL A 108 -7.31 0.98 -10.78
N ILE A 109 -6.69 1.32 -11.92
CA ILE A 109 -6.13 2.65 -12.22
C ILE A 109 -7.15 3.77 -11.99
N MET A 110 -8.41 3.61 -12.39
CA MET A 110 -9.43 4.67 -12.27
C MET A 110 -9.80 4.99 -10.81
N LEU A 111 -9.92 3.98 -9.95
CA LEU A 111 -10.18 4.20 -8.52
C LEU A 111 -8.99 4.90 -7.85
N THR A 112 -7.79 4.53 -8.26
CA THR A 112 -6.55 5.16 -7.83
C THR A 112 -6.50 6.64 -8.25
N THR A 113 -6.85 6.98 -9.49
CA THR A 113 -6.90 8.38 -9.96
C THR A 113 -7.79 9.25 -9.08
N ASN A 114 -9.01 8.78 -8.79
CA ASN A 114 -9.97 9.51 -7.97
C ASN A 114 -9.49 9.69 -6.53
N GLN A 115 -8.89 8.65 -5.95
CA GLN A 115 -8.34 8.72 -4.61
C GLN A 115 -7.14 9.66 -4.52
N ILE A 116 -6.25 9.65 -5.52
CA ILE A 116 -5.10 10.57 -5.59
C ILE A 116 -5.60 12.01 -5.72
N ARG A 117 -6.56 12.29 -6.62
CA ARG A 117 -7.13 13.64 -6.77
C ARG A 117 -7.68 14.17 -5.44
N LYS A 118 -8.41 13.33 -4.70
CA LYS A 118 -8.93 13.68 -3.36
C LYS A 118 -7.82 14.03 -2.37
N ASP A 119 -6.71 13.27 -2.37
CA ASP A 119 -5.58 13.51 -1.47
C ASP A 119 -4.75 14.74 -1.90
N LEU A 120 -4.66 15.02 -3.20
CA LEU A 120 -4.03 16.22 -3.75
C LEU A 120 -4.80 17.49 -3.36
N SER A 121 -6.13 17.45 -3.37
CA SER A 121 -6.98 18.56 -2.93
C SER A 121 -7.11 18.67 -1.40
N SER A 122 -6.43 17.82 -0.62
CA SER A 122 -6.51 17.85 0.84
C SER A 122 -5.90 19.13 1.42
N PRO A 123 -6.54 19.77 2.43
CA PRO A 123 -5.92 20.87 3.16
C PRO A 123 -4.69 20.42 3.94
N ASN A 124 -4.53 19.12 4.22
CA ASN A 124 -3.40 18.56 4.92
C ASN A 124 -2.21 18.32 3.97
N GLN A 125 -1.10 19.03 4.21
CA GLN A 125 0.13 18.92 3.40
C GLN A 125 0.73 17.50 3.40
N TYR A 126 0.56 16.74 4.49
CA TYR A 126 1.08 15.37 4.58
C TYR A 126 0.35 14.42 3.63
N ASP A 127 -0.96 14.57 3.48
CA ASP A 127 -1.77 13.76 2.56
C ASP A 127 -1.42 14.09 1.10
N THR A 128 -1.26 15.38 0.79
CA THR A 128 -0.79 15.82 -0.54
C THR A 128 0.62 15.30 -0.83
N GLY A 129 1.54 15.37 0.15
CA GLY A 129 2.93 14.95 -0.02
C GLY A 129 3.09 13.44 -0.23
N VAL A 130 2.35 12.62 0.52
CA VAL A 130 2.37 11.17 0.33
C VAL A 130 1.74 10.76 -1.00
N ALA A 131 0.67 11.44 -1.42
CA ALA A 131 0.04 11.19 -2.72
C ALA A 131 0.96 11.50 -3.89
N LEU A 132 1.68 12.63 -3.83
CA LEU A 132 2.64 13.01 -4.88
C LEU A 132 3.86 12.08 -4.91
N THR A 133 4.37 11.70 -3.73
CA THR A 133 5.49 10.75 -3.64
C THR A 133 5.08 9.39 -4.21
N GLY A 134 3.92 8.87 -3.81
CA GLY A 134 3.38 7.61 -4.33
C GLY A 134 3.16 7.68 -5.84
N LEU A 135 2.46 8.72 -6.32
CA LEU A 135 2.18 8.92 -7.74
C LEU A 135 3.47 8.88 -8.58
N SER A 136 4.56 9.50 -8.12
CA SER A 136 5.82 9.49 -8.85
C SER A 136 6.41 8.09 -9.13
N CYS A 137 6.02 7.07 -8.35
CA CYS A 137 6.52 5.71 -8.49
C CYS A 137 5.71 4.84 -9.47
N PHE A 138 4.45 5.17 -9.72
CA PHE A 138 3.55 4.35 -10.56
C PHE A 138 2.70 5.20 -11.51
N VAL A 139 3.19 6.40 -11.85
CA VAL A 139 2.52 7.29 -12.80
C VAL A 139 2.52 6.66 -14.18
N THR A 140 1.32 6.50 -14.75
CA THR A 140 1.13 6.12 -16.15
C THR A 140 0.81 7.36 -16.99
N PRO A 141 1.00 7.33 -18.32
CA PRO A 141 0.65 8.46 -19.18
C PRO A 141 -0.81 8.91 -19.04
N ASP A 142 -1.73 7.98 -18.80
CA ASP A 142 -3.15 8.27 -18.59
C ASP A 142 -3.39 8.92 -17.22
N LEU A 143 -2.78 8.40 -16.15
CA LEU A 143 -2.80 9.03 -14.82
C LEU A 143 -2.22 10.45 -14.84
N ALA A 144 -1.10 10.65 -15.54
CA ALA A 144 -0.47 11.94 -15.69
C ALA A 144 -1.40 12.93 -16.40
N ARG A 145 -2.06 12.51 -17.49
CA ARG A 145 -2.99 13.36 -18.24
C ARG A 145 -4.18 13.78 -17.37
N ASP A 146 -4.73 12.86 -16.58
CA ASP A 146 -5.92 13.10 -15.74
C ASP A 146 -5.64 13.97 -14.50
N LEU A 147 -4.38 13.99 -14.02
CA LEU A 147 -3.96 14.71 -12.82
C LEU A 147 -3.10 15.95 -13.11
N ALA A 148 -2.69 16.18 -14.36
CA ALA A 148 -1.78 17.27 -14.74
C ALA A 148 -2.28 18.65 -14.28
N ASN A 149 -3.57 18.95 -14.48
CA ASN A 149 -4.16 20.22 -14.08
C ASN A 149 -4.16 20.42 -12.55
N ASP A 150 -4.45 19.34 -11.80
CA ASP A 150 -4.45 19.35 -10.33
C ASP A 150 -3.02 19.60 -9.81
N ILE A 151 -2.02 18.93 -10.40
CA ILE A 151 -0.61 19.07 -10.03
C ILE A 151 -0.08 20.47 -10.38
N MET A 152 -0.39 21.00 -11.57
CA MET A 152 0.04 22.35 -11.98
C MET A 152 -0.50 23.44 -11.05
N THR A 153 -1.76 23.29 -10.62
CA THR A 153 -2.38 24.20 -9.65
C THR A 153 -1.65 24.15 -8.30
N LEU A 154 -1.29 22.95 -7.83
CA LEU A 154 -0.54 22.76 -6.59
C LEU A 154 0.87 23.36 -6.65
N VAL A 155 1.61 23.17 -7.75
CA VAL A 155 2.96 23.72 -7.95
C VAL A 155 2.93 25.25 -7.95
N SER A 156 1.89 25.85 -8.53
CA SER A 156 1.72 27.30 -8.62
C SER A 156 1.38 27.95 -7.27
N SER A 157 0.78 27.19 -6.34
CA SER A 157 0.28 27.69 -5.05
C SER A 157 1.33 27.74 -3.91
N TRP A 158 2.61 27.49 -4.18
CA TRP A 158 3.70 27.50 -3.18
C TRP A 158 3.49 26.56 -1.98
N ARG A 159 3.44 25.24 -2.25
CA ARG A 159 3.75 24.17 -1.27
C ARG A 159 5.07 23.50 -1.67
N VAL A 160 6.18 24.21 -1.48
CA VAL A 160 7.54 23.96 -2.04
C VAL A 160 8.29 22.75 -1.43
N ALA A 161 7.63 21.79 -0.80
CA ALA A 161 8.32 20.61 -0.26
C ALA A 161 8.47 19.45 -1.27
N ILE A 162 7.92 19.56 -2.49
CA ILE A 162 7.71 18.41 -3.40
C ILE A 162 8.39 18.60 -4.75
N HIS A 163 9.13 19.70 -4.91
CA HIS A 163 9.83 20.06 -6.15
C HIS A 163 10.98 19.10 -6.51
N ILE A 164 11.45 18.28 -5.56
CA ILE A 164 12.59 17.37 -5.77
C ILE A 164 12.17 16.05 -6.43
N THR A 165 10.96 15.54 -6.20
CA THR A 165 10.60 14.20 -6.72
C THR A 165 10.23 14.23 -8.21
N CYS A 166 9.66 15.32 -8.71
CA CYS A 166 9.32 15.45 -10.14
C CYS A 166 10.56 15.63 -11.03
N ILE A 167 11.65 16.19 -10.52
CA ILE A 167 12.88 16.44 -11.30
C ILE A 167 13.71 15.16 -11.46
N VAL A 168 13.71 14.27 -10.46
CA VAL A 168 14.55 13.05 -10.48
C VAL A 168 14.17 12.07 -11.60
N HIS A 169 12.91 12.06 -12.08
CA HIS A 169 12.52 11.21 -13.22
C HIS A 169 12.90 11.80 -14.59
N SER A 170 13.09 13.12 -14.71
CA SER A 170 13.60 13.71 -15.95
C SER A 170 15.08 13.41 -16.20
N GLU A 171 15.85 13.06 -15.17
CA GLU A 171 17.27 12.69 -15.30
C GLU A 171 17.52 11.19 -15.56
N GLN A 172 16.54 10.31 -15.39
CA GLN A 172 16.70 8.87 -15.72
C GLN A 172 16.29 8.49 -17.15
N THR A 173 15.83 9.45 -17.95
CA THR A 173 15.43 9.24 -19.36
C THR A 173 16.27 10.05 -20.36
N SER A 174 17.47 10.50 -19.97
CA SER A 174 18.50 11.02 -20.88
C SER A 174 19.76 10.15 -20.87
#